data_AF-A0A813IH34-F1
#
_entry.id   AF-A0A813IH34-F1
#
_cell.length_a   1.000
_cell.length_b   1.000
_cell.length_c   1.000
_cell.angle_alpha   90.00
_cell.angle_beta   90.00
_cell.angle_gamma   90.00
#
_symmetry.space_group_name_H-M   'P 1'
#
loop_
_entity.id
_entity.type
_entity.pdbx_description
1 polymer ?
#
loop_
_entity_poly.entity_id
_entity_poly.type
_entity_poly.pdbx_seq_one_letter_code
_entity_poly.pdbx_strand_id
1 'polypeptide(L)'
;MAPEVWSGTFGPKCDVWSLGCVLFELLSGSMPFTCNTMQPAAWIRLHKRGPSYSLVKTSPTSKALCQEMLSCNEDKRPSMSGMLDHEWFKLDTRVLVSIKPAQFAALEEFCQSSALKRSLLLELASRLPMEDADDIIKIFKEVDTGDTGRVSLPDLSEAFKRMGLPADLAKRTIRVLDLDGD
;
A
#
# COMPACT_ATOMS: atom_id res chain seq x y z
N MET A 1 16.74 -7.38 -11.50
CA MET A 1 15.55 -7.93 -12.20
C MET A 1 15.16 -9.24 -11.56
N ALA A 2 13.85 -9.52 -11.45
CA ALA A 2 13.38 -10.79 -10.93
C ALA A 2 13.78 -11.97 -11.86
N PRO A 3 13.93 -13.20 -11.34
CA PRO A 3 14.34 -14.36 -12.11
C PRO A 3 13.42 -14.67 -13.32
N GLU A 4 12.11 -14.56 -13.12
CA GLU A 4 11.08 -14.84 -14.13
C GLU A 4 11.05 -13.84 -15.29
N VAL A 5 11.58 -12.63 -15.10
CA VAL A 5 11.67 -11.62 -16.17
C VAL A 5 12.55 -12.12 -17.31
N TRP A 6 13.57 -12.94 -17.01
CA TRP A 6 14.44 -13.55 -18.02
C TRP A 6 13.72 -14.60 -18.88
N SER A 7 12.62 -15.20 -18.39
CA SER A 7 11.78 -16.11 -19.17
C SER A 7 10.73 -15.40 -20.04
N GLY A 8 10.58 -14.08 -19.93
CA GLY A 8 9.65 -13.28 -20.72
C GLY A 8 8.17 -13.42 -20.31
N THR A 9 7.84 -14.34 -19.41
CA THR A 9 6.52 -14.47 -18.77
C THR A 9 6.68 -14.07 -17.31
N PHE A 10 6.06 -12.97 -16.89
CA PHE A 10 6.12 -12.48 -15.51
C PHE A 10 4.82 -11.76 -15.14
N GLY A 11 4.44 -11.82 -13.86
CA GLY A 11 3.29 -11.12 -13.31
C GLY A 11 3.66 -10.08 -12.25
N PRO A 12 2.67 -9.55 -11.50
CA PRO A 12 2.88 -8.53 -10.47
C PRO A 12 3.90 -8.91 -9.37
N LYS A 13 4.19 -10.21 -9.22
CA LYS A 13 5.18 -10.69 -8.26
C LYS A 13 6.61 -10.24 -8.61
N CYS A 14 6.90 -9.81 -9.84
CA CYS A 14 8.21 -9.23 -10.16
C CYS A 14 8.49 -7.93 -9.38
N ASP A 15 7.43 -7.18 -9.03
CA ASP A 15 7.54 -5.97 -8.23
C ASP A 15 7.81 -6.32 -6.76
N VAL A 16 7.24 -7.41 -6.24
CA VAL A 16 7.58 -7.96 -4.92
C VAL A 16 9.08 -8.27 -4.82
N TRP A 17 9.66 -8.87 -5.85
CA TRP A 17 11.11 -9.12 -5.89
C TRP A 17 11.92 -7.83 -5.89
N SER A 18 11.50 -6.86 -6.70
CA SER A 18 12.19 -5.58 -6.81
C SER A 18 12.15 -4.82 -5.48
N LEU A 19 11.00 -4.79 -4.82
CA LEU A 19 10.86 -4.25 -3.47
C LEU A 19 11.69 -5.06 -2.45
N GLY A 20 11.76 -6.38 -2.61
CA GLY A 20 12.61 -7.24 -1.79
C GLY A 20 14.10 -6.88 -1.91
N CYS A 21 14.53 -6.49 -3.10
CA CYS A 21 15.90 -6.02 -3.34
C CYS A 21 16.17 -4.70 -2.60
N VAL A 22 15.24 -3.75 -2.71
CA VAL A 22 15.32 -2.46 -2.00
C VAL A 22 15.31 -2.69 -0.49
N LEU A 23 14.41 -3.53 0.01
CA LEU A 23 14.35 -3.87 1.43
C LEU A 23 15.67 -4.50 1.91
N PHE A 24 16.25 -5.45 1.18
CA PHE A 24 17.54 -6.03 1.54
C PHE A 24 18.63 -4.95 1.65
N GLU A 25 18.67 -4.02 0.69
CA GLU A 25 19.63 -2.91 0.70
C GLU A 25 19.42 -2.00 1.91
N LEU A 26 18.17 -1.66 2.26
CA LEU A 26 17.86 -0.88 3.46
C LEU A 26 18.26 -1.59 4.75
N LEU A 27 18.08 -2.90 4.84
CA LEU A 27 18.38 -3.68 6.06
C LEU A 27 19.86 -4.04 6.22
N SER A 28 20.63 -4.07 5.14
CA SER A 28 22.04 -4.53 5.13
C SER A 28 23.05 -3.48 4.69
N GLY A 29 22.61 -2.39 4.06
CA GLY A 29 23.46 -1.39 3.42
C GLY A 29 24.21 -1.91 2.19
N SER A 30 23.79 -3.05 1.63
CA SER A 30 24.46 -3.72 0.51
C SER A 30 23.46 -4.24 -0.52
N MET A 31 23.84 -4.28 -1.79
CA MET A 31 23.01 -4.88 -2.83
C MET A 31 22.86 -6.41 -2.60
N PRO A 32 21.65 -6.98 -2.80
CA PRO A 32 21.42 -8.41 -2.63
C PRO A 32 22.14 -9.27 -3.67
N PHE A 33 22.27 -8.75 -4.89
CA PHE A 33 22.83 -9.47 -6.04
C PHE A 33 23.79 -8.57 -6.82
N THR A 34 25.04 -8.99 -6.93
CA THR A 34 26.06 -8.35 -7.76
C THR A 34 26.66 -9.37 -8.72
N CYS A 35 26.70 -9.04 -10.01
CA CYS A 35 27.27 -9.89 -11.03
C CYS A 35 28.04 -9.05 -12.04
N ASN A 36 29.26 -9.47 -12.37
CA ASN A 36 30.14 -8.75 -13.30
C ASN A 36 29.84 -9.04 -14.78
N THR A 37 28.77 -9.80 -15.06
CA THR A 37 28.38 -10.21 -16.41
C THR A 37 26.88 -10.07 -16.60
N MET A 38 26.46 -9.77 -17.83
CA MET A 38 25.05 -9.75 -18.24
C MET A 38 24.55 -11.10 -18.77
N GLN A 39 25.36 -12.16 -18.66
CA GLN A 39 24.95 -13.50 -19.09
C GLN A 39 23.78 -14.03 -18.24
N PRO A 40 22.62 -14.37 -18.83
CA PRO A 40 21.44 -14.83 -18.09
C PRO A 40 21.72 -16.03 -17.18
N ALA A 41 22.55 -16.98 -17.64
CA ALA A 41 22.90 -18.17 -16.86
C ALA A 41 23.64 -17.85 -15.55
N ALA A 42 24.45 -16.78 -15.52
CA ALA A 42 25.12 -16.33 -14.31
C ALA A 42 24.12 -15.73 -13.30
N TRP A 43 23.21 -14.90 -13.78
CA TRP A 43 22.13 -14.30 -12.97
C TRP A 43 21.18 -15.36 -12.41
N ILE A 44 20.78 -16.35 -13.21
CA ILE A 44 19.90 -17.44 -12.75
C ILE A 44 20.57 -18.24 -11.62
N ARG A 45 21.87 -18.56 -11.74
CA ARG A 45 22.60 -19.23 -10.66
C ARG A 45 22.69 -18.37 -9.40
N LEU A 46 22.93 -17.06 -9.57
CA LEU A 46 23.02 -16.11 -8.47
C LEU A 46 21.68 -15.99 -7.71
N HIS A 47 20.57 -15.85 -8.44
CA HIS A 47 19.24 -15.79 -7.84
C HIS A 47 18.85 -17.09 -7.12
N LYS A 48 19.21 -18.26 -7.67
CA LYS A 48 18.99 -19.55 -7.01
C LYS A 48 19.76 -19.71 -5.70
N ARG A 49 20.95 -19.12 -5.61
CA ARG A 49 21.76 -19.11 -4.38
C ARG A 49 21.13 -18.21 -3.30
N GLY A 50 20.46 -17.15 -3.72
CA GLY A 50 19.95 -16.11 -2.82
C GLY A 50 21.04 -15.14 -2.34
N PRO A 51 20.64 -14.04 -1.69
CA PRO A 51 21.55 -13.05 -1.13
C PRO A 51 22.18 -13.53 0.18
N SER A 52 23.22 -12.82 0.61
CA SER A 52 23.88 -13.08 1.90
C SER A 52 23.06 -12.53 3.07
N TYR A 53 22.03 -13.26 3.49
CA TYR A 53 21.16 -12.89 4.61
C TYR A 53 21.88 -12.76 5.97
N SER A 54 23.15 -13.15 6.08
CA SER A 54 23.99 -12.86 7.24
C SER A 54 24.33 -11.36 7.39
N LEU A 55 24.22 -10.58 6.31
CA LEU A 55 24.42 -9.13 6.32
C LEU A 55 23.24 -8.38 6.94
N VAL A 56 22.06 -8.99 6.96
CA VAL A 56 20.86 -8.45 7.60
C VAL A 56 20.97 -8.65 9.11
N LYS A 57 21.28 -7.57 9.85
CA LYS A 57 21.48 -7.56 11.31
C LYS A 57 20.30 -6.95 12.09
N THR A 58 19.17 -6.71 11.41
CA THR A 58 17.93 -6.14 11.95
C THR A 58 17.06 -7.22 12.59
N SER A 59 15.78 -6.92 12.87
CA SER A 59 14.86 -7.85 13.53
C SER A 59 14.67 -9.17 12.73
N PRO A 60 14.46 -10.31 13.42
CA PRO A 60 14.19 -11.58 12.74
C PRO A 60 12.98 -11.53 11.80
N THR A 61 11.94 -10.76 12.15
CA THR A 61 10.74 -10.57 11.34
C THR A 61 11.03 -9.81 10.04
N SER A 62 11.87 -8.76 10.07
CA SER A 62 12.28 -8.05 8.85
C SER A 62 13.06 -8.94 7.89
N LYS A 63 13.92 -9.80 8.45
CA LYS A 63 14.72 -10.77 7.70
C LYS A 63 13.86 -11.86 7.07
N ALA A 64 12.88 -12.38 7.80
CA ALA A 64 11.93 -13.37 7.29
C ALA A 64 11.13 -12.83 6.10
N LEU A 65 10.57 -11.62 6.23
CA LEU A 65 9.87 -10.96 5.12
C LEU A 65 10.77 -10.82 3.88
N CYS A 66 11.99 -10.32 4.07
CA CYS A 66 12.95 -10.17 2.98
C CYS A 66 13.31 -11.51 2.30
N GLN A 67 13.36 -12.61 3.06
CA GLN A 67 13.56 -13.96 2.53
C GLN A 67 12.38 -14.43 1.68
N GLU A 68 11.14 -14.18 2.11
CA GLU A 68 9.94 -14.52 1.37
C GLU A 68 9.83 -13.73 0.05
N MET A 69 10.09 -12.41 0.10
CA MET A 69 10.06 -11.53 -1.08
C MET A 69 11.12 -11.92 -2.13
N LEU A 70 12.30 -12.37 -1.68
CA LEU A 70 13.40 -12.80 -2.55
C LEU A 70 13.40 -14.31 -2.82
N SER A 71 12.25 -14.98 -2.71
CA SER A 71 12.09 -16.34 -3.20
C SER A 71 12.29 -16.40 -4.72
N CYS A 72 13.24 -17.25 -5.15
CA CYS A 72 13.50 -17.50 -6.56
C CYS A 72 12.33 -18.20 -7.27
N ASN A 73 11.50 -18.94 -6.54
CA ASN A 73 10.25 -19.47 -7.06
C ASN A 73 9.14 -18.41 -6.88
N GLU A 74 8.58 -17.94 -8.00
CA GLU A 74 7.51 -16.95 -8.03
C GLU A 74 6.25 -17.40 -7.27
N ASP A 75 5.88 -18.68 -7.33
CA ASP A 75 4.68 -19.20 -6.65
C ASP A 75 4.80 -19.10 -5.13
N LYS A 76 6.01 -19.26 -4.61
CA LYS A 76 6.32 -19.15 -3.18
C LYS A 76 6.44 -17.71 -2.68
N ARG A 77 6.54 -16.74 -3.59
CA ARG A 77 6.64 -15.33 -3.24
C ARG A 77 5.25 -14.82 -2.83
N PRO A 78 5.10 -14.08 -1.72
CA PRO A 78 3.79 -13.58 -1.31
C PRO A 78 3.24 -12.55 -2.30
N SER A 79 1.91 -12.32 -2.26
CA SER A 79 1.31 -11.16 -2.91
C SER A 79 1.63 -9.88 -2.13
N MET A 80 1.49 -8.71 -2.76
CA MET A 80 1.69 -7.43 -2.08
C MET A 80 0.77 -7.27 -0.86
N SER A 81 -0.50 -7.63 -1.01
CA SER A 81 -1.47 -7.65 0.08
C SER A 81 -1.04 -8.59 1.21
N GLY A 82 -0.61 -9.81 0.89
CA GLY A 82 -0.15 -10.77 1.89
C GLY A 82 1.12 -10.32 2.63
N MET A 83 1.93 -9.46 2.03
CA MET A 83 3.10 -8.87 2.70
C MET A 83 2.71 -7.83 3.75
N LEU A 84 1.66 -7.04 3.52
CA LEU A 84 1.17 -6.06 4.50
C LEU A 84 0.69 -6.76 5.78
N ASP A 85 0.17 -7.98 5.65
CA ASP A 85 -0.22 -8.83 6.78
C ASP A 85 0.97 -9.46 7.53
N HIS A 86 2.20 -9.31 7.05
CA HIS A 86 3.37 -9.89 7.69
C HIS A 86 3.65 -9.24 9.06
N GLU A 87 4.08 -10.04 10.05
CA GLU A 87 4.28 -9.57 11.44
C GLU A 87 5.20 -8.35 11.57
N TRP A 88 6.12 -8.18 10.62
CA TRP A 88 7.02 -7.03 10.58
C TRP A 88 6.28 -5.69 10.42
N PHE A 89 5.17 -5.65 9.69
CA PHE A 89 4.33 -4.44 9.53
C PHE A 89 3.29 -4.27 10.65
N LYS A 90 3.03 -5.32 11.44
CA LYS A 90 2.10 -5.27 12.57
C LYS A 90 2.69 -4.63 13.83
N LEU A 91 4.00 -4.40 13.85
CA LEU A 91 4.69 -3.72 14.93
C LEU A 91 4.50 -2.20 14.79
N ASP A 92 3.53 -1.71 15.55
CA ASP A 92 3.28 -0.30 15.85
C ASP A 92 2.61 0.50 14.71
N THR A 93 1.30 0.76 14.84
CA THR A 93 0.58 1.93 14.29
C THR A 93 -0.93 1.78 14.45
N ARG A 94 -1.46 2.14 15.62
CA ARG A 94 -2.83 2.69 15.70
C ARG A 94 -2.83 3.84 16.68
N VAL A 95 -2.28 4.98 16.24
CA VAL A 95 -2.69 6.25 16.82
C VAL A 95 -4.04 6.55 16.17
N LEU A 96 -5.12 6.34 16.92
CA LEU A 96 -6.47 6.73 16.48
C LEU A 96 -6.54 8.25 16.48
N VAL A 97 -6.50 8.86 15.30
CA VAL A 97 -6.84 10.26 15.08
C VAL A 97 -8.37 10.35 15.10
N SER A 98 -8.91 10.98 16.13
CA SER A 98 -10.34 11.27 16.15
C SER A 98 -10.69 12.24 15.01
N ILE A 99 -11.41 11.77 13.99
CA ILE A 99 -12.00 12.63 12.95
C ILE A 99 -12.88 13.68 13.65
N LYS A 100 -12.72 14.95 13.28
CA LYS A 100 -13.43 16.06 13.95
C LYS A 100 -14.85 16.21 13.40
N PRO A 101 -15.86 16.56 14.21
CA PRO A 101 -17.23 16.80 13.73
C PRO A 101 -17.35 17.78 12.55
N ALA A 102 -16.47 18.79 12.49
CA ALA A 102 -16.42 19.76 11.40
C ALA A 102 -16.10 19.14 10.03
N GLN A 103 -15.31 18.07 9.98
CA GLN A 103 -14.98 17.37 8.74
C GLN A 103 -16.21 16.66 8.16
N PHE A 104 -17.14 16.20 9.01
CA PHE A 104 -18.40 15.60 8.58
C PHE A 104 -19.40 16.63 8.08
N ALA A 105 -19.51 17.78 8.74
CA ALA A 105 -20.35 18.86 8.26
C ALA A 105 -19.94 19.29 6.84
N ALA A 106 -18.63 19.38 6.58
CA ALA A 106 -18.09 19.68 5.26
C ALA A 106 -18.42 18.58 4.22
N LEU A 107 -18.32 17.30 4.62
CA LEU A 107 -18.64 16.17 3.75
C LEU A 107 -20.14 16.11 3.41
N GLU A 108 -21.01 16.40 4.39
CA GLU A 108 -22.45 16.47 4.19
C GLU A 108 -22.84 17.67 3.30
N GLU A 109 -22.25 18.84 3.53
CA GLU A 109 -22.44 20.01 2.67
C GLU A 109 -21.98 19.74 1.23
N PHE A 110 -20.86 19.04 1.07
CA PHE A 110 -20.37 18.59 -0.23
C PHE A 110 -21.37 17.65 -0.92
N CYS A 111 -21.93 16.68 -0.20
CA CYS A 111 -22.94 15.75 -0.74
C CYS A 111 -24.21 16.47 -1.22
N GLN A 112 -24.57 17.59 -0.58
CA GLN A 112 -25.73 18.41 -0.93
C GLN A 112 -25.42 19.48 -1.99
N SER A 113 -24.16 19.66 -2.37
CA SER A 113 -23.73 20.71 -3.30
C SER A 113 -24.08 20.38 -4.76
N SER A 114 -24.24 21.43 -5.58
CA SER A 114 -24.51 21.30 -7.01
C SER A 114 -23.40 20.52 -7.73
N ALA A 115 -23.73 19.88 -8.86
CA ALA A 115 -22.75 19.13 -9.65
C ALA A 115 -21.52 19.98 -10.03
N LEU A 116 -21.74 21.24 -10.44
CA LEU A 116 -20.66 22.16 -10.78
C LEU A 116 -19.75 22.47 -9.58
N LYS A 117 -20.32 22.77 -8.40
CA LYS A 117 -19.55 23.03 -7.17
C LYS A 117 -18.73 21.80 -6.79
N ARG A 118 -19.33 20.60 -6.87
CA ARG A 118 -18.64 19.35 -6.57
C ARG A 118 -17.47 19.08 -7.51
N SER A 119 -17.68 19.18 -8.82
CA SER A 119 -16.62 18.99 -9.81
C SER A 119 -15.46 19.98 -9.64
N LEU A 120 -15.77 21.26 -9.37
CA LEU A 120 -14.73 22.26 -9.10
C LEU A 120 -13.94 21.94 -7.84
N LEU A 121 -14.61 21.56 -6.76
CA LEU A 121 -13.93 21.18 -5.51
C LEU A 121 -13.03 19.95 -5.69
N LEU A 122 -13.46 18.96 -6.47
CA LEU A 122 -12.65 17.77 -6.78
C LEU A 122 -11.43 18.10 -7.64
N GLU A 123 -11.57 18.98 -8.64
CA GLU A 123 -10.42 19.45 -9.44
C GLU A 123 -9.46 20.29 -8.59
N LEU A 124 -9.97 21.12 -7.67
CA LEU A 124 -9.09 21.85 -6.76
C LEU A 124 -8.36 20.88 -5.83
N ALA A 125 -9.07 19.91 -5.26
CA ALA A 125 -8.49 18.90 -4.37
C ALA A 125 -7.39 18.07 -5.07
N SER A 126 -7.56 17.71 -6.35
CA SER A 126 -6.57 16.95 -7.12
C SER A 126 -5.28 17.74 -7.40
N ARG A 127 -5.31 19.06 -7.23
CA ARG A 127 -4.17 19.97 -7.44
C ARG A 127 -3.52 20.47 -6.16
N LEU A 128 -4.07 20.14 -4.99
CA LEU A 128 -3.49 20.58 -3.72
C LEU A 128 -2.14 19.88 -3.48
N PRO A 129 -1.16 20.60 -2.93
CA PRO A 129 0.13 20.01 -2.59
C PRO A 129 -0.06 18.94 -1.49
N MET A 130 0.62 17.80 -1.65
CA MET A 130 0.55 16.71 -0.69
C MET A 130 1.15 17.07 0.68
N GLU A 131 1.93 18.14 0.76
CA GLU A 131 2.53 18.66 1.99
C GLU A 131 1.47 19.06 3.04
N ASP A 132 0.28 19.49 2.59
CA ASP A 132 -0.83 19.85 3.47
C ASP A 132 -1.81 18.70 3.71
N ALA A 133 -1.57 17.53 3.12
CA ALA A 133 -2.51 16.40 3.11
C ALA A 133 -2.33 15.43 4.29
N ASP A 134 -1.35 15.66 5.17
CA ASP A 134 -0.99 14.73 6.26
C ASP A 134 -2.18 14.29 7.12
N ASP A 135 -3.04 15.24 7.52
CA ASP A 135 -4.22 14.93 8.34
C ASP A 135 -5.27 14.15 7.54
N ILE A 136 -5.41 14.43 6.25
CA ILE A 136 -6.34 13.71 5.36
C ILE A 136 -5.85 12.29 5.11
N ILE A 137 -4.54 12.09 4.92
CA ILE A 137 -3.92 10.77 4.71
C ILE A 137 -4.10 9.90 5.96
N LYS A 138 -3.92 10.47 7.16
CA LYS A 138 -4.16 9.73 8.42
C LYS A 138 -5.62 9.28 8.52
N ILE A 139 -6.56 10.18 8.25
CA ILE A 139 -7.99 9.85 8.26
C ILE A 139 -8.32 8.78 7.22
N PHE A 140 -7.76 8.89 6.01
CA PHE A 140 -7.96 7.91 4.95
C PHE A 140 -7.48 6.51 5.37
N LYS A 141 -6.27 6.40 5.90
CA LYS A 141 -5.69 5.12 6.38
C LYS A 141 -6.48 4.50 7.53
N GLU A 142 -7.15 5.31 8.34
CA GLU A 142 -8.02 4.79 9.40
C GLU A 142 -9.35 4.24 8.90
N VAL A 143 -9.87 4.83 7.82
CA VAL A 143 -11.11 4.37 7.19
C VAL A 143 -10.85 3.16 6.30
N ASP A 144 -9.77 3.13 5.53
CA ASP A 144 -9.34 2.00 4.68
C ASP A 144 -8.77 0.85 5.53
N THR A 145 -9.66 0.10 6.18
CA THR A 145 -9.27 -0.97 7.11
C THR A 145 -8.55 -2.14 6.45
N GLY A 146 -8.65 -2.26 5.12
CA GLY A 146 -8.02 -3.31 4.33
C GLY A 146 -6.69 -2.91 3.66
N ASP A 147 -6.19 -1.69 3.90
CA ASP A 147 -5.01 -1.12 3.24
C ASP A 147 -5.05 -1.29 1.71
N THR A 148 -6.25 -1.14 1.14
CA THR A 148 -6.49 -1.35 -0.29
C THR A 148 -6.10 -0.14 -1.14
N GLY A 149 -5.85 1.01 -0.50
CA GLY A 149 -5.71 2.30 -1.15
C GLY A 149 -7.05 2.88 -1.62
N ARG A 150 -8.18 2.30 -1.20
CA ARG A 150 -9.55 2.68 -1.58
C ARG A 150 -10.45 2.63 -0.35
N VAL A 151 -11.48 3.48 -0.33
CA VAL A 151 -12.48 3.48 0.74
C VAL A 151 -13.77 2.87 0.20
N SER A 152 -14.08 1.65 0.63
CA SER A 152 -15.30 0.95 0.20
C SER A 152 -16.54 1.35 1.02
N LEU A 153 -17.73 0.94 0.57
CA LEU A 153 -18.97 1.15 1.32
C LEU A 153 -18.94 0.49 2.71
N PRO A 154 -18.48 -0.75 2.87
CA PRO A 154 -18.24 -1.35 4.18
C PRO A 154 -17.34 -0.48 5.08
N ASP A 155 -16.18 -0.04 4.56
CA ASP A 155 -15.21 0.77 5.29
C ASP A 155 -15.83 2.07 5.82
N LEU A 156 -16.46 2.83 4.91
CA LEU A 156 -17.09 4.10 5.25
C LEU A 156 -18.28 3.94 6.20
N SER A 157 -19.07 2.88 6.02
CA SER A 157 -20.22 2.58 6.88
C SER A 157 -19.78 2.23 8.30
N GLU A 158 -18.71 1.45 8.44
CA GLU A 158 -18.15 1.11 9.74
C GLU A 158 -17.54 2.33 10.43
N ALA A 159 -16.78 3.15 9.70
CA ALA A 159 -16.26 4.42 10.21
C ALA A 159 -17.39 5.33 10.71
N PHE A 160 -18.45 5.52 9.91
CA PHE A 160 -19.58 6.38 10.29
C PHE A 160 -20.34 5.82 11.51
N LYS A 161 -20.51 4.50 11.58
CA LYS A 161 -21.16 3.84 12.72
C LYS A 161 -20.36 4.03 14.02
N ARG A 162 -19.03 3.86 13.98
CA ARG A 162 -18.16 4.10 15.15
C ARG A 162 -18.26 5.53 15.67
N MET A 163 -18.64 6.46 14.81
CA MET A 163 -18.76 7.88 15.11
C MET A 163 -20.20 8.33 15.40
N GLY A 164 -21.17 7.41 15.41
CA GLY A 164 -22.57 7.72 15.70
C GLY A 164 -23.30 8.45 14.57
N LEU A 165 -22.80 8.36 13.33
CA LEU A 165 -23.40 9.01 12.16
C LEU A 165 -24.45 8.11 11.47
N PRO A 166 -25.41 8.71 10.72
CA PRO A 166 -26.42 7.97 10.00
C PRO A 166 -25.82 7.07 8.90
N ALA A 167 -26.24 5.80 8.86
CA ALA A 167 -25.77 4.84 7.86
C ALA A 167 -26.08 5.26 6.40
N ASP A 168 -27.15 6.03 6.19
CA ASP A 168 -27.52 6.55 4.86
C ASP A 168 -26.58 7.64 4.34
N LEU A 169 -25.80 8.27 5.23
CA LEU A 169 -24.79 9.23 4.80
C LEU A 169 -23.68 8.52 4.02
N ALA A 170 -23.20 7.36 4.47
CA ALA A 170 -22.12 6.61 3.80
C ALA A 170 -22.49 6.25 2.35
N LYS A 171 -23.73 5.78 2.13
CA LYS A 171 -24.25 5.46 0.79
C LYS A 171 -24.32 6.69 -0.12
N ARG A 172 -24.79 7.82 0.41
CA ARG A 172 -24.87 9.08 -0.34
C ARG A 172 -23.49 9.61 -0.67
N THR A 173 -22.56 9.55 0.28
CA THR A 173 -21.18 9.98 0.12
C THR A 173 -20.48 9.20 -0.99
N ILE A 174 -20.54 7.87 -0.97
CA ILE A 174 -19.93 7.05 -2.04
C ILE A 174 -20.54 7.36 -3.38
N ARG A 175 -21.88 7.39 -3.50
CA ARG A 175 -22.54 7.73 -4.77
C ARG A 175 -22.11 9.08 -5.35
N VAL A 176 -21.72 10.03 -4.50
CA VAL A 176 -21.34 11.38 -4.91
C VAL A 176 -19.85 11.50 -5.21
N LEU A 177 -19.00 10.74 -4.52
CA LEU A 177 -17.54 10.76 -4.65
C LEU A 177 -16.97 9.72 -5.62
N ASP A 178 -17.72 8.65 -5.88
CA ASP A 178 -17.39 7.63 -6.86
C ASP A 178 -17.57 8.20 -8.27
N LEU A 179 -16.45 8.52 -8.91
CA LEU A 179 -16.42 9.14 -10.24
C LEU A 179 -16.32 8.10 -11.36
N ASP A 180 -15.78 6.93 -11.06
CA ASP A 180 -15.49 5.84 -11.98
C ASP A 180 -16.53 4.70 -11.94
N GLY A 181 -17.38 4.65 -10.91
CA GLY A 181 -18.54 3.77 -10.82
C GLY A 181 -18.19 2.33 -10.48
N ASP A 182 -17.11 2.10 -9.72
CA ASP A 182 -16.52 0.79 -9.45
C ASP A 182 -16.87 0.14 -8.09
#